data_AF-A0A2R6EDG3-F1
#
_entry.id   AF-A0A2R6EDG3-F1
#
_cell.length_a   1.000
_cell.length_b   1.000
_cell.length_c   1.000
_cell.angle_alpha   90.00
_cell.angle_beta   90.00
_cell.angle_gamma   90.00
#
_symmetry.space_group_name_H-M   'P 1'
#
loop_
_entity.id
_entity.type
_entity.pdbx_description
1 polymer ?
#
loop_
_entity_poly.entity_id
_entity_poly.type
_entity_poly.pdbx_seq_one_letter_code
_entity_poly.pdbx_strand_id
1 'polypeptide(L)' 'MDARQDETANPFGMDEDCRQCPELCETRSQVVHGYGDVGADFVVLGEAPTPGADRTGVPFTGEDRLVLEVLS' A
#
# COMPACT_ATOMS: atom_id res chain seq x y z
N MET A 1 -7.63 18.68 12.23
CA MET A 1 -6.45 17.87 11.84
C MET A 1 -6.56 17.64 10.35
N ASP A 2 -5.57 18.08 9.60
CA ASP A 2 -5.44 17.73 8.19
C ASP A 2 -4.75 16.36 8.14
N ALA A 3 -5.48 15.33 7.69
CA ALA A 3 -4.97 13.96 7.59
C ALA A 3 -4.80 13.53 6.12
N ARG A 4 -4.66 14.52 5.23
CA ARG A 4 -4.16 14.29 3.87
C ARG A 4 -2.75 13.72 3.95
N GLN A 5 -2.53 12.60 3.27
CA GLN A 5 -1.20 12.05 3.07
C GLN A 5 -0.68 12.56 1.73
N ASP A 6 0.35 13.42 1.78
CA ASP A 6 1.00 13.94 0.57
C ASP A 6 2.14 13.01 0.09
N GLU A 7 2.51 12.00 0.88
CA GLU A 7 3.54 11.02 0.56
C GLU A 7 2.99 9.58 0.55
N THR A 8 3.43 8.77 -0.41
CA THR A 8 3.10 7.35 -0.53
C THR A 8 4.09 6.50 0.25
N ALA A 9 4.15 6.67 1.56
CA ALA A 9 5.02 5.92 2.47
C ALA A 9 4.30 5.77 3.82
N ASN A 10 4.62 4.72 4.61
CA ASN A 10 4.03 4.44 5.93
C ASN A 10 4.06 5.68 6.85
N PRO A 11 2.99 6.48 6.91
CA PRO A 11 3.07 7.83 7.44
C PRO A 11 2.61 7.89 8.90
N PHE A 12 2.06 6.79 9.40
CA PHE A 12 1.42 6.69 10.72
C PHE A 12 2.13 5.72 11.65
N GLY A 13 3.33 5.24 11.28
CA GLY A 13 4.08 4.26 12.07
C GLY A 13 3.28 2.97 12.28
N MET A 14 2.59 2.52 11.23
CA MET A 14 1.90 1.24 11.25
C MET A 14 2.92 0.10 11.37
N ASP A 15 2.49 -1.05 11.89
CA ASP A 15 3.37 -2.20 12.13
C ASP A 15 3.93 -2.78 10.82
N GLU A 16 5.23 -2.60 10.62
CA GLU A 16 5.98 -3.05 9.44
C GLU A 16 6.48 -4.50 9.58
N ASP A 17 6.38 -5.08 10.79
CA ASP A 17 6.96 -6.38 11.18
C ASP A 17 5.88 -7.38 11.65
N CYS A 18 4.65 -7.27 11.12
CA CYS A 18 3.55 -8.15 11.49
C CYS A 18 3.89 -9.64 11.23
N ARG A 19 3.88 -10.47 12.27
CA ARG A 19 4.22 -11.91 12.19
C ARG A 19 3.05 -12.87 12.42
N GLN A 20 1.82 -12.39 12.29
CA GLN A 20 0.62 -13.18 12.63
C GLN A 20 0.36 -14.32 11.64
N CYS A 21 0.77 -14.18 10.37
CA CYS A 21 0.53 -15.16 9.32
C CYS A 21 1.86 -15.63 8.70
N PRO A 22 2.40 -16.82 9.08
CA PRO A 22 3.70 -17.30 8.62
C PRO A 22 3.83 -17.37 7.09
N GLU A 23 2.83 -17.91 6.40
CA GLU A 23 2.80 -18.06 4.93
C GLU A 23 2.93 -16.72 4.18
N LEU A 24 2.37 -15.64 4.76
CA LEU A 24 2.50 -14.29 4.21
C LEU A 24 3.85 -13.65 4.56
N CYS A 25 4.49 -14.07 5.66
CA CYS A 25 5.82 -13.58 6.04
C CYS A 25 6.92 -14.18 5.18
N GLU A 26 6.72 -15.41 4.72
CA GLU A 26 7.67 -16.12 3.88
C GLU A 26 7.72 -15.59 2.44
N THR A 27 6.62 -14.99 1.96
CA THR A 27 6.46 -14.59 0.56
C THR A 27 6.72 -13.12 0.28
N ARG A 28 6.56 -12.24 1.28
CA ARG A 28 6.76 -10.80 1.13
C ARG A 28 8.17 -10.37 1.52
N SER A 29 8.66 -9.30 0.89
CA SER A 29 9.90 -8.61 1.30
C SER A 29 9.62 -7.54 2.35
N GLN A 30 8.42 -6.93 2.30
CA GLN A 30 7.98 -5.90 3.26
C GLN A 30 6.45 -5.87 3.37
N VAL A 31 5.91 -5.23 4.41
CA VAL A 31 4.48 -4.96 4.50
C VAL A 31 4.13 -3.78 3.60
N VAL A 32 3.09 -3.92 2.79
CA VAL A 32 2.58 -2.84 1.92
C VAL A 32 1.30 -2.29 2.54
N HIS A 33 1.39 -1.09 3.11
CA HIS A 33 0.23 -0.40 3.68
C HIS A 33 -0.54 0.41 2.62
N GLY A 34 -1.80 0.70 2.90
CA GLY A 34 -2.61 1.61 2.07
C GLY A 34 -2.25 3.08 2.34
N TYR A 35 -2.28 3.90 1.29
CA TYR A 35 -2.02 5.34 1.35
C TYR A 35 -3.10 6.11 0.58
N GLY A 36 -3.36 7.35 0.99
CA GLY A 36 -4.28 8.25 0.31
C GLY A 36 -4.80 9.39 1.19
N ASP A 37 -5.61 10.24 0.57
CA ASP A 37 -6.32 11.30 1.26
C ASP A 37 -7.47 10.72 2.10
N VAL A 38 -7.53 11.06 3.40
CA VAL A 38 -8.66 10.71 4.27
C VAL A 38 -10.00 11.28 3.78
N GLY A 39 -9.95 12.37 3.03
CA GLY A 39 -11.09 13.04 2.41
C GLY A 39 -11.44 12.51 1.01
N ALA A 40 -10.76 11.46 0.52
CA ALA A 40 -11.06 10.89 -0.78
C ALA A 40 -12.50 10.36 -0.84
N ASP A 41 -13.19 10.63 -1.96
CA ASP A 41 -14.54 10.12 -2.21
C ASP A 41 -14.58 8.60 -2.46
N PHE A 42 -13.43 8.02 -2.84
CA PHE A 42 -13.29 6.62 -3.21
C PHE A 42 -12.10 5.96 -2.53
N VAL A 43 -12.27 4.68 -2.20
CA VAL A 43 -11.21 3.79 -1.72
C VAL A 43 -11.09 2.62 -2.68
N VAL A 44 -9.86 2.29 -3.05
CA VAL A 44 -9.55 1.20 -3.98
C VAL A 44 -8.87 0.10 -3.20
N LEU A 45 -9.41 -1.11 -3.28
CA LEU A 45 -8.91 -2.28 -2.58
C LEU A 45 -8.46 -3.33 -3.59
N GLY A 46 -7.22 -3.78 -3.45
CA GLY A 46 -6.68 -4.92 -4.18
C GLY A 46 -6.79 -6.20 -3.36
N GLU A 47 -6.47 -7.33 -3.97
CA GLU A 47 -6.48 -8.64 -3.28
C GLU A 47 -5.23 -8.85 -2.42
N ALA A 48 -4.05 -8.59 -3.00
CA ALA A 48 -2.76 -8.74 -2.34
C ALA A 48 -1.70 -7.83 -2.98
N PRO A 49 -0.58 -7.54 -2.30
CA PRO A 49 0.53 -6.83 -2.91
C PRO A 49 1.12 -7.63 -4.08
N THR A 50 1.28 -7.00 -5.24
CA THR A 50 2.00 -7.57 -6.38
C THR A 50 3.50 -7.37 -6.24
N PRO A 51 4.35 -8.05 -7.05
CA PRO A 51 5.81 -7.88 -6.96
C PRO A 51 6.29 -6.44 -7.15
N GLY A 52 5.52 -5.61 -7.89
CA GLY A 52 5.78 -4.18 -8.00
C GLY A 52 5.60 -3.47 -6.66
N ALA A 53 4.45 -3.69 -6.01
CA ALA A 53 4.14 -3.13 -4.71
C ALA A 53 5.05 -3.65 -3.59
N ASP A 54 5.38 -4.95 -3.57
CA ASP A 54 6.29 -5.54 -2.59
C ASP A 54 7.71 -4.95 -2.68
N ARG A 55 8.16 -4.55 -3.88
CA ARG A 55 9.46 -3.88 -4.03
C ARG A 55 9.45 -2.43 -3.59
N THR A 56 8.37 -1.70 -3.85
CA THR A 56 8.30 -0.24 -3.60
C THR A 56 7.74 0.10 -2.23
N GLY A 57 7.03 -0.81 -1.58
CA GLY A 57 6.24 -0.53 -0.38
C GLY A 57 4.94 0.21 -0.66
N VAL A 58 4.56 0.40 -1.94
CA VAL A 58 3.41 1.21 -2.38
C VAL A 58 2.41 0.39 -3.20
N PRO A 59 1.12 0.33 -2.79
CA PRO A 59 0.08 -0.37 -3.54
C PRO A 59 -0.01 0.09 -5.00
N PHE A 60 -0.40 -0.84 -5.89
CA PHE A 60 -0.68 -0.57 -7.30
C PHE A 60 0.49 0.05 -8.10
N THR A 61 1.73 -0.18 -7.68
CA THR A 61 2.92 0.24 -8.43
C THR A 61 3.50 -0.92 -9.26
N GLY A 62 4.32 -0.60 -10.26
CA GLY A 62 4.89 -1.60 -11.16
C GLY A 62 3.87 -2.07 -12.20
N GLU A 63 3.52 -3.35 -12.19
CA GLU A 63 2.69 -3.96 -13.24
C GLU A 63 1.21 -3.56 -13.15
N ASP A 64 0.75 -3.13 -11.97
CA ASP A 64 -0.63 -2.65 -11.75
C ASP A 64 -0.76 -1.12 -11.86
N ARG A 65 0.23 -0.43 -12.42
CA ARG A 65 0.26 1.04 -12.42
C ARG A 65 -0.93 1.67 -13.13
N LEU A 66 -1.59 0.95 -14.02
CA LEU A 66 -2.83 1.37 -14.66
C LEU A 66 -3.89 1.82 -13.63
N VAL A 67 -3.98 1.15 -12.47
CA VAL A 67 -4.93 1.53 -11.42
C VAL A 67 -4.64 2.93 -10.91
N LEU A 68 -3.37 3.26 -10.64
CA LEU A 68 -2.97 4.61 -10.26
C LEU A 68 -3.22 5.61 -11.39
N GLU A 69 -2.90 5.26 -12.63
CA GLU A 69 -3.06 6.14 -13.80
C GLU A 69 -4.51 6.51 -14.11
N VAL A 70 -5.47 5.62 -13.81
CA VAL A 70 -6.91 5.89 -14.04
C VAL A 70 -7.52 6.76 -12.93
N LEU A 71 -6.92 6.76 -11.74
CA LEU A 71 -7.50 7.33 -10.52
C LEU A 71 -6.77 8.58 -10.00
N SER A 72 -5.62 8.91 -10.60
CA SER A 72 -4.85 10.15 -10.37
C SER A 72 -5.35 11.30 -11.24
#